data_AF-A0A7C6NBM8-F1
#
_entry.id   AF-A0A7C6NBM8-F1
#
_cell.length_a   1.000
_cell.length_b   1.000
_cell.length_c   1.000
_cell.angle_alpha   90.00
_cell.angle_beta   90.00
_cell.angle_gamma   90.00
#
_symmetry.space_group_name_H-M   'P 1'
#
loop_
_entity.id
_entity.type
_entity.pdbx_description
1 polymer ?
#
loop_
_entity_poly.entity_id
_entity_poly.type
_entity_poly.pdbx_seq_one_letter_code
_entity_poly.pdbx_strand_id
1 'polypeptide(L)'
;MRRFIFTNVERFQDENIKGKIEEIKDAFDRYLDSYPAKTSQTKHGIMGPVGKILQEIKKGKWDVEGLSGYAVNIHIHNPKTKGRISESARAALEEGIEKLLALIREESITAQDRILELVDYGLYYRRRKKSLAWLESVRREWIEFLKEKYDSIEDLSKAWGEKSKKGIQDFESIGYPSKRAYAEAKGQKKVDMGEFIKQAELTGYDLDDEEE
;
A
#
# COMPACT_ATOMS: atom_id res chain seq x y z
N MET A 1 34.95 38.90 -14.46
CA MET A 1 35.35 37.48 -14.37
C MET A 1 34.30 36.74 -13.54
N ARG A 2 33.51 35.83 -14.13
CA ARG A 2 32.54 35.01 -13.38
C ARG A 2 33.31 33.87 -12.67
N ARG A 3 33.15 33.73 -11.35
CA ARG A 3 33.67 32.56 -10.61
C ARG A 3 32.74 31.39 -10.87
N PHE A 4 33.23 30.37 -11.56
CA PHE A 4 32.57 29.07 -11.63
C PHE A 4 32.86 28.32 -10.33
N ILE A 5 31.82 27.99 -9.58
CA ILE A 5 31.90 27.08 -8.44
C ILE A 5 31.80 25.67 -9.01
N PHE A 6 32.92 24.94 -9.02
CA PHE A 6 32.91 23.51 -9.30
C PHE A 6 32.67 22.79 -7.97
N THR A 7 31.45 22.29 -7.78
CA THR A 7 31.17 21.33 -6.72
C THR A 7 31.63 19.95 -7.18
N ASN A 8 32.65 19.40 -6.52
CA ASN A 8 32.92 17.96 -6.59
C ASN A 8 31.71 17.26 -5.97
N VAL A 9 30.83 16.74 -6.83
CA VAL A 9 29.78 15.81 -6.39
C VAL A 9 30.52 14.53 -6.04
N GLU A 10 30.83 14.33 -4.76
CA GLU A 10 31.27 13.03 -4.28
C GLU A 10 30.25 12.00 -4.76
N ARG A 11 30.72 10.99 -5.50
CA ARG A 11 29.87 9.89 -5.94
C ARG A 11 29.30 9.26 -4.68
N PHE A 12 27.99 9.39 -4.49
CA PHE A 12 27.24 8.71 -3.44
C PHE A 12 27.69 7.25 -3.41
N GLN A 13 28.31 6.82 -2.30
CA GLN A 13 28.85 5.48 -2.16
C GLN A 13 27.69 4.49 -1.96
N ASP A 14 27.10 4.13 -3.09
CA ASP A 14 25.81 3.47 -3.20
C ASP A 14 25.81 2.05 -2.59
N GLU A 15 26.96 1.37 -2.50
CA GLU A 15 27.02 -0.03 -2.05
C GLU A 15 26.89 -0.21 -0.53
N ASN A 16 27.53 0.65 0.28
CA ASN A 16 27.46 0.54 1.76
C ASN A 16 26.14 1.08 2.33
N ILE A 17 25.52 2.04 1.65
CA ILE A 17 24.26 2.66 2.11
C ILE A 17 23.04 1.81 1.73
N LYS A 18 23.12 1.04 0.63
CA LYS A 18 22.03 0.15 0.18
C LYS A 18 21.52 -0.80 1.26
N GLY A 19 22.43 -1.45 1.99
CA GLY A 19 22.06 -2.37 3.08
C GLY A 19 21.25 -1.66 4.17
N LYS A 20 21.73 -0.50 4.64
CA LYS A 20 21.03 0.32 5.63
C LYS A 20 19.65 0.77 5.13
N ILE A 21 19.55 1.17 3.85
CA ILE A 21 18.29 1.56 3.22
C ILE A 21 17.30 0.39 3.15
N GLU A 22 17.75 -0.82 2.82
CA GLU A 22 16.87 -2.01 2.84
C GLU A 22 16.36 -2.31 4.25
N GLU A 23 17.21 -2.25 5.27
CA GLU A 23 16.78 -2.46 6.66
C GLU A 23 15.73 -1.45 7.12
N ILE A 24 15.90 -0.17 6.75
CA ILE A 24 14.91 0.87 7.03
C ILE A 24 13.58 0.55 6.34
N LYS A 25 13.62 0.15 5.07
CA LYS A 25 12.42 -0.24 4.32
C LYS A 25 11.76 -1.47 4.93
N ASP A 26 12.53 -2.45 5.40
CA ASP A 26 12.00 -3.65 6.04
C ASP A 26 11.29 -3.33 7.36
N ALA A 27 11.85 -2.44 8.18
CA ALA A 27 11.22 -1.97 9.41
C ALA A 27 9.89 -1.24 9.13
N PHE A 28 9.89 -0.28 8.20
CA PHE A 28 8.67 0.42 7.82
C PHE A 28 7.65 -0.48 7.12
N ASP A 29 8.08 -1.45 6.31
CA ASP A 29 7.19 -2.41 5.67
C ASP A 29 6.49 -3.32 6.70
N ARG A 30 7.22 -3.80 7.72
CA ARG A 30 6.65 -4.54 8.86
C ARG A 30 5.64 -3.71 9.63
N TYR A 31 5.93 -2.43 9.89
CA TYR A 31 4.97 -1.52 10.49
C TYR A 31 3.70 -1.40 9.63
N LEU A 32 3.86 -1.20 8.32
CA LEU A 32 2.73 -1.01 7.40
C LEU A 32 1.88 -2.26 7.20
N ASP A 33 2.35 -3.46 7.56
CA ASP A 33 1.50 -4.66 7.60
C ASP A 33 0.37 -4.53 8.63
N SER A 34 0.52 -3.69 9.66
CA SER A 34 -0.54 -3.38 10.62
C SER A 34 -1.41 -2.17 10.22
N TYR A 35 -1.10 -1.50 9.09
CA TYR A 35 -1.83 -0.31 8.65
C TYR A 35 -2.87 -0.66 7.55
N PRO A 36 -4.14 -0.26 7.71
CA PRO A 36 -5.23 -0.68 6.83
C PRO A 36 -5.28 0.14 5.53
N ALA A 37 -4.40 -0.18 4.58
CA ALA A 37 -4.29 0.52 3.30
C ALA A 37 -4.18 -0.42 2.07
N LYS A 38 -4.58 -1.68 2.19
CA LYS A 38 -4.38 -2.71 1.16
C LYS A 38 -4.94 -2.31 -0.21
N THR A 39 -6.09 -1.62 -0.23
CA THR A 39 -6.85 -1.20 -1.42
C THR A 39 -6.62 0.26 -1.83
N SER A 40 -5.83 1.04 -1.08
CA SER A 40 -5.68 2.47 -1.35
C SER A 40 -5.02 2.73 -2.72
N GLN A 41 -5.54 3.71 -3.45
CA GLN A 41 -4.99 4.14 -4.74
C GLN A 41 -3.94 5.23 -4.60
N THR A 42 -3.95 5.97 -3.49
CA THR A 42 -3.00 7.06 -3.27
C THR A 42 -1.73 6.54 -2.61
N LYS A 43 -0.59 7.14 -3.00
CA LYS A 43 0.70 6.91 -2.34
C LYS A 43 0.59 7.16 -0.83
N HIS A 44 -0.15 8.20 -0.43
CA HIS A 44 -0.35 8.56 0.97
C HIS A 44 -1.11 7.49 1.76
N GLY A 45 -2.17 6.91 1.20
CA GLY A 45 -2.84 5.80 1.85
C GLY A 45 -1.94 4.58 1.97
N ILE A 46 -1.28 4.18 0.87
CA ILE A 46 -0.38 3.00 0.84
C ILE A 46 0.77 3.10 1.84
N MET A 47 1.36 4.29 1.99
CA MET A 47 2.49 4.53 2.89
C MET A 47 2.09 4.92 4.31
N GLY A 48 0.79 5.10 4.57
CA GLY A 48 0.27 5.51 5.87
C GLY A 48 1.06 6.67 6.51
N PRO A 49 1.34 6.60 7.82
CA PRO A 49 2.11 7.63 8.53
C PRO A 49 3.55 7.78 8.04
N VAL A 50 4.16 6.74 7.45
CA VAL A 50 5.56 6.77 7.00
C VAL A 50 5.78 7.87 5.97
N GLY A 51 4.83 8.08 5.04
CA GLY A 51 4.93 9.15 4.06
C GLY A 51 5.08 10.55 4.69
N LYS A 52 4.40 10.80 5.82
CA LYS A 52 4.54 12.06 6.55
C LYS A 52 5.82 12.13 7.38
N ILE A 53 6.27 11.02 7.96
CA ILE A 53 7.55 10.95 8.68
C ILE A 53 8.69 11.40 7.78
N LEU A 54 8.76 10.90 6.54
CA LEU A 54 9.81 11.27 5.60
C LEU A 54 9.81 12.78 5.28
N GLN A 55 8.62 13.39 5.19
CA GLN A 55 8.48 14.84 5.01
C GLN A 55 8.93 15.63 6.24
N GLU A 56 8.61 15.15 7.44
CA GLU A 56 8.99 15.82 8.69
C GLU A 56 10.50 15.73 8.95
N ILE A 57 11.12 14.58 8.65
CA ILE A 57 12.57 14.42 8.74
C ILE A 57 13.28 15.45 7.83
N LYS A 58 12.76 15.69 6.62
CA LYS A 58 13.31 16.68 5.69
C LYS A 58 13.25 18.11 6.23
N LYS A 59 12.26 18.44 7.07
CA LYS A 59 12.14 19.78 7.69
C LYS A 59 13.16 20.01 8.82
N GLY A 60 13.75 18.94 9.34
CA GLY A 60 14.68 18.96 10.46
C GLY A 60 13.99 19.27 11.79
N LYS A 61 14.64 18.90 12.91
CA LYS A 61 14.21 19.11 14.31
C LYS A 61 13.30 18.04 14.92
N TRP A 62 13.49 16.78 14.54
CA TRP A 62 12.79 15.69 15.18
C TRP A 62 13.75 14.64 15.74
N ASP A 63 13.39 14.11 16.91
CA ASP A 63 13.96 12.92 17.52
C ASP A 63 13.08 11.69 17.27
N VAL A 64 13.56 10.52 17.71
CA VAL A 64 12.87 9.24 17.50
C VAL A 64 11.52 9.24 18.21
N GLU A 65 11.47 9.71 19.46
CA GLU A 65 10.26 9.75 20.28
C GLU A 65 9.20 10.68 19.66
N GLY A 66 9.57 11.89 19.25
CA GLY A 66 8.66 12.86 18.65
C GLY A 66 8.05 12.37 17.33
N LEU A 67 8.85 11.77 16.44
CA LEU A 67 8.33 11.20 15.19
C LEU A 67 7.45 9.98 15.44
N SER A 68 7.83 9.13 16.39
CA SER A 68 7.04 7.96 16.76
C SER A 68 5.69 8.38 17.32
N GLY A 69 5.65 9.36 18.23
CA GLY A 69 4.42 9.93 18.76
C GLY A 69 3.54 10.56 17.68
N TYR A 70 4.14 11.32 16.76
CA TYR A 70 3.43 11.90 15.61
C TYR A 70 2.80 10.83 14.71
N ALA A 71 3.55 9.78 14.38
CA ALA A 71 3.11 8.71 13.52
C ALA A 71 2.05 7.82 14.19
N VAL A 72 2.19 7.51 15.48
CA VAL A 72 1.17 6.83 16.28
C VAL A 72 -0.11 7.65 16.32
N ASN A 73 -0.02 8.97 16.51
CA ASN A 73 -1.19 9.84 16.49
C ASN A 73 -1.95 9.75 15.15
N ILE A 74 -1.26 9.77 14.01
CA ILE A 74 -1.89 9.58 12.70
C ILE A 74 -2.50 8.18 12.59
N HIS A 75 -1.81 7.15 13.08
CA HIS A 75 -2.27 5.76 13.02
C HIS A 75 -3.59 5.55 13.76
N ILE A 76 -3.67 5.99 15.02
CA ILE A 76 -4.85 5.76 15.88
C ILE A 76 -6.06 6.59 15.44
N HIS A 77 -5.83 7.74 14.78
CA HIS A 77 -6.90 8.57 14.24
C HIS A 77 -7.42 8.08 12.89
N ASN A 78 -6.80 7.07 12.28
CA ASN A 78 -7.40 6.40 11.13
C ASN A 78 -8.59 5.52 11.61
N PRO A 79 -9.83 5.76 11.14
CA PRO A 79 -11.00 5.00 11.59
C PRO A 79 -10.85 3.47 11.42
N LYS A 80 -10.12 3.03 10.40
CA LYS A 80 -9.93 1.61 10.07
C LYS A 80 -9.02 0.88 11.07
N THR A 81 -8.18 1.59 11.81
CA THR A 81 -7.34 0.98 12.87
C THR A 81 -8.12 0.79 14.17
N LYS A 82 -9.32 1.37 14.28
CA LYS A 82 -10.16 1.34 15.50
C LYS A 82 -9.39 1.83 16.74
N GLY A 83 -8.47 2.77 16.55
CA GLY A 83 -7.66 3.34 17.62
C GLY A 83 -6.61 2.38 18.21
N ARG A 84 -6.25 1.32 17.50
CA ARG A 84 -5.32 0.28 18.00
C ARG A 84 -4.09 0.19 17.13
N ILE A 85 -2.96 -0.07 17.78
CA ILE A 85 -1.69 -0.41 17.16
C ILE A 85 -1.04 -1.51 18.01
N SER A 86 -0.47 -2.54 17.39
CA SER A 86 0.19 -3.62 18.14
C SER A 86 1.55 -3.16 18.67
N GLU A 87 2.04 -3.84 19.70
CA GLU A 87 3.41 -3.62 20.21
C GLU A 87 4.46 -3.83 19.13
N SER A 88 4.33 -4.91 18.37
CA SER A 88 5.24 -5.22 17.26
C SER A 88 5.27 -4.13 16.19
N ALA A 89 4.12 -3.51 15.90
CA ALA A 89 4.03 -2.43 14.92
C ALA A 89 4.67 -1.15 15.44
N ARG A 90 4.46 -0.82 16.72
CA ARG A 90 5.14 0.32 17.38
C ARG A 90 6.66 0.15 17.35
N ALA A 91 7.15 -1.03 17.74
CA ALA A 91 8.58 -1.33 17.72
C ALA A 91 9.17 -1.25 16.30
N ALA A 92 8.48 -1.79 15.29
CA ALA A 92 8.94 -1.71 13.90
C ALA A 92 8.97 -0.27 13.35
N LEU A 93 7.99 0.55 13.75
CA LEU A 93 7.95 1.97 13.42
C LEU A 93 9.13 2.72 14.02
N GLU A 94 9.36 2.54 15.32
CA GLU A 94 10.45 3.18 16.07
C GLU A 94 11.81 2.76 15.51
N GLU A 95 12.02 1.47 15.26
CA GLU A 95 13.23 0.93 14.63
C GLU A 95 13.50 1.59 13.26
N GLY A 96 12.47 1.74 12.42
CA GLY A 96 12.61 2.39 11.12
C GLY A 96 13.00 3.86 11.22
N ILE A 97 12.39 4.59 12.17
CA ILE A 97 12.72 5.99 12.45
C ILE A 97 14.15 6.12 12.96
N GLU A 98 14.54 5.29 13.92
CA GLU A 98 15.88 5.29 14.52
C GLU A 98 16.96 5.05 13.48
N LYS A 99 16.83 3.98 12.69
CA LYS A 99 17.78 3.65 11.61
C LYS A 99 17.87 4.75 10.57
N LEU A 100 16.74 5.35 10.19
CA LEU A 100 16.72 6.42 9.20
C LEU A 100 17.38 7.69 9.73
N LEU A 101 17.07 8.11 10.95
CA LEU A 101 17.71 9.28 11.56
C LEU A 101 19.20 9.07 11.78
N ALA A 102 19.63 7.88 12.19
CA ALA A 102 21.04 7.54 12.33
C ALA A 102 21.78 7.69 10.99
N LEU A 103 21.25 7.07 9.92
CA LEU A 103 21.83 7.15 8.58
C LEU A 103 21.89 8.60 8.07
N ILE A 104 20.81 9.37 8.20
CA ILE A 104 20.77 10.76 7.73
C ILE A 104 21.77 11.64 8.47
N ARG A 105 22.00 11.41 9.77
CA ARG A 105 22.96 12.18 10.58
C ARG A 105 24.42 11.88 10.23
N GLU A 106 24.70 10.68 9.75
CA GLU A 106 26.05 10.26 9.31
C GLU A 106 26.43 10.84 7.93
N GLU A 107 25.45 11.34 7.17
CA GLU A 107 25.58 11.63 5.75
C GLU A 107 25.48 13.14 5.45
N SER A 108 26.08 13.55 4.34
CA SER A 108 26.02 14.94 3.86
C SER A 108 24.59 15.37 3.53
N ILE A 109 24.28 16.67 3.65
CA ILE A 109 22.94 17.23 3.34
C ILE A 109 22.46 16.80 1.94
N THR A 110 23.37 16.76 0.96
CA THR A 110 23.05 16.32 -0.41
C THR A 110 22.72 14.83 -0.48
N ALA A 111 23.38 13.99 0.32
CA ALA A 111 23.09 12.57 0.43
C ALA A 111 21.77 12.30 1.17
N GLN A 112 21.41 13.12 2.16
CA GLN A 112 20.17 12.97 2.94
C GLN A 112 18.92 13.01 2.05
N ASP A 113 18.82 13.98 1.13
CA ASP A 113 17.71 14.06 0.17
C ASP A 113 17.61 12.79 -0.68
N ARG A 114 18.75 12.27 -1.15
CA ARG A 114 18.80 11.05 -1.95
C ARG A 114 18.37 9.82 -1.15
N ILE A 115 18.81 9.71 0.11
CA ILE A 115 18.43 8.61 1.01
C ILE A 115 16.92 8.62 1.25
N LEU A 116 16.35 9.79 1.55
CA LEU A 116 14.91 9.95 1.76
C LEU A 116 14.11 9.52 0.52
N GLU A 117 14.52 9.94 -0.68
CA GLU A 117 13.88 9.51 -1.94
C GLU A 117 13.95 8.00 -2.17
N LEU A 118 15.11 7.38 -1.91
CA LEU A 118 15.31 5.94 -2.08
C LEU A 118 14.46 5.12 -1.11
N VAL A 119 14.31 5.58 0.14
CA VAL A 119 13.39 4.98 1.12
C VAL A 119 11.95 5.19 0.68
N ASP A 120 11.56 6.42 0.31
CA ASP A 120 10.20 6.79 -0.06
C ASP A 120 9.68 5.95 -1.25
N TYR A 121 10.32 6.07 -2.41
CA TYR A 121 9.86 5.36 -3.61
C TYR A 121 10.14 3.85 -3.55
N GLY A 122 11.23 3.44 -2.89
CA GLY A 122 11.53 2.03 -2.70
C GLY A 122 10.48 1.31 -1.85
N LEU A 123 10.08 1.93 -0.73
CA LEU A 123 9.01 1.42 0.12
C LEU A 123 7.67 1.47 -0.60
N TYR A 124 7.33 2.60 -1.23
CA TYR A 124 6.08 2.73 -2.00
C TYR A 124 5.94 1.62 -3.04
N TYR A 125 6.96 1.38 -3.86
CA TYR A 125 6.92 0.35 -4.89
C TYR A 125 6.73 -1.04 -4.28
N ARG A 126 7.44 -1.34 -3.19
CA ARG A 126 7.30 -2.61 -2.46
C ARG A 126 5.86 -2.82 -1.96
N ARG A 127 5.28 -1.79 -1.33
CA ARG A 127 3.90 -1.84 -0.82
C ARG A 127 2.88 -1.94 -1.96
N ARG A 128 3.02 -1.14 -3.03
CA ARG A 128 2.12 -1.20 -4.19
C ARG A 128 2.16 -2.57 -4.85
N LYS A 129 3.34 -3.19 -4.96
CA LYS A 129 3.48 -4.56 -5.48
C LYS A 129 2.71 -5.57 -4.61
N LYS A 130 2.82 -5.48 -3.28
CA LYS A 130 2.03 -6.32 -2.35
C LYS A 130 0.52 -6.13 -2.55
N SER A 131 0.06 -4.88 -2.60
CA SER A 131 -1.35 -4.55 -2.84
C SER A 131 -1.88 -5.09 -4.17
N LEU A 132 -1.13 -4.90 -5.27
CA LEU A 132 -1.52 -5.42 -6.60
C LEU A 132 -1.56 -6.95 -6.63
N ALA A 133 -0.59 -7.61 -5.99
CA ALA A 133 -0.58 -9.07 -5.90
C ALA A 133 -1.79 -9.60 -5.11
N TRP A 134 -2.18 -8.91 -4.04
CA TRP A 134 -3.37 -9.24 -3.26
C TRP A 134 -4.67 -9.00 -4.04
N LEU A 135 -4.79 -7.87 -4.75
CA LEU A 135 -5.97 -7.61 -5.61
C LEU A 135 -6.12 -8.69 -6.70
N GLU A 136 -5.00 -9.11 -7.29
CA GLU A 136 -4.99 -10.18 -8.29
C GLU A 136 -5.34 -11.54 -7.68
N SER A 137 -4.90 -11.85 -6.45
CA SER A 137 -5.29 -13.11 -5.79
C SER A 137 -6.79 -13.16 -5.53
N VAL A 138 -7.37 -12.07 -5.03
CA VAL A 138 -8.83 -11.98 -4.81
C VAL A 138 -9.59 -12.05 -6.14
N ARG A 139 -9.09 -11.41 -7.20
CA ARG A 139 -9.71 -11.50 -8.54
C ARG A 139 -9.73 -12.94 -9.04
N ARG A 140 -8.66 -13.71 -8.82
CA ARG A 140 -8.60 -15.13 -9.21
C ARG A 140 -9.59 -15.97 -8.44
N GLU A 141 -9.66 -15.81 -7.12
CA GLU A 141 -10.64 -16.52 -6.28
C GLU A 141 -12.08 -16.16 -6.70
N TRP A 142 -12.35 -14.90 -7.04
CA TRP A 142 -13.64 -14.47 -7.58
C TRP A 142 -13.97 -15.17 -8.90
N ILE A 143 -13.01 -15.26 -9.80
CA ILE A 143 -13.17 -15.97 -11.08
C ILE A 143 -13.40 -17.46 -10.86
N GLU A 144 -12.69 -18.08 -9.93
CA GLU A 144 -12.86 -19.49 -9.58
C GLU A 144 -14.27 -19.75 -9.02
N PHE A 145 -14.73 -18.92 -8.09
CA PHE A 145 -16.10 -18.96 -7.57
C PHE A 145 -17.14 -18.89 -8.70
N LEU A 146 -16.93 -18.03 -9.69
CA LEU A 146 -17.84 -17.92 -10.83
C LEU A 146 -17.79 -19.13 -11.77
N LYS A 147 -16.60 -19.69 -12.00
CA LYS A 147 -16.41 -20.92 -12.81
C LYS A 147 -17.04 -22.14 -12.13
N GLU A 148 -17.08 -22.19 -10.80
CA GLU A 148 -17.77 -23.24 -10.06
C GLU A 148 -19.29 -23.09 -10.10
N LYS A 149 -19.79 -21.85 -10.14
CA LYS A 149 -21.22 -21.54 -10.14
C LYS A 149 -21.87 -21.65 -11.53
N TYR A 150 -21.12 -21.36 -12.58
CA TYR A 150 -21.62 -21.32 -13.95
C TYR A 150 -20.78 -22.22 -14.87
N ASP A 151 -21.45 -23.16 -15.55
CA ASP A 151 -20.81 -24.11 -16.44
C ASP A 151 -20.16 -23.44 -17.68
N SER A 152 -20.66 -22.27 -18.08
CA SER A 152 -20.13 -21.52 -19.21
C SER A 152 -20.26 -20.00 -19.06
N ILE A 153 -19.53 -19.26 -19.90
CA ILE A 153 -19.60 -17.80 -19.93
C ILE A 153 -20.94 -17.29 -20.45
N GLU A 154 -21.61 -18.07 -21.29
CA GLU A 154 -22.96 -17.80 -21.80
C GLU A 154 -23.99 -17.87 -20.67
N ASP A 155 -23.89 -18.87 -19.79
CA ASP A 155 -24.77 -19.02 -18.64
C ASP A 155 -24.59 -17.87 -17.64
N LEU A 156 -23.35 -17.50 -17.36
CA LEU A 156 -23.04 -16.33 -16.53
C LEU A 156 -23.58 -15.04 -17.16
N SER A 157 -23.31 -14.81 -18.45
CA SER A 157 -23.76 -13.60 -19.16
C SER A 157 -25.28 -13.50 -19.18
N LYS A 158 -25.97 -14.62 -19.36
CA LYS A 158 -27.43 -14.71 -19.30
C LYS A 158 -27.95 -14.42 -17.89
N ALA A 159 -27.36 -15.00 -16.86
CA ALA A 159 -27.74 -14.77 -15.47
C ALA A 159 -27.57 -13.31 -15.05
N TRP A 160 -26.48 -12.67 -15.49
CA TRP A 160 -26.18 -11.27 -15.20
C TRP A 160 -26.91 -10.27 -16.12
N GLY A 161 -27.60 -10.75 -17.16
CA GLY A 161 -28.27 -9.90 -18.14
C GLY A 161 -27.32 -9.06 -19.00
N GLU A 162 -26.07 -9.51 -19.15
CA GLU A 162 -25.05 -8.83 -19.95
C GLU A 162 -25.30 -9.07 -21.45
N LYS A 163 -25.10 -8.03 -22.27
CA LYS A 163 -25.36 -8.10 -23.73
C LYS A 163 -24.24 -8.85 -24.45
N SER A 164 -24.55 -9.87 -25.25
CA SER A 164 -23.60 -10.72 -26.00
C SER A 164 -22.55 -10.03 -26.89
N LYS A 165 -22.72 -8.77 -27.28
CA LYS A 165 -21.75 -8.01 -28.13
C LYS A 165 -20.96 -6.92 -27.40
N LYS A 166 -21.29 -6.61 -26.13
CA LYS A 166 -20.61 -5.58 -25.31
C LYS A 166 -20.39 -6.03 -23.85
N GLY A 167 -20.76 -7.27 -23.53
CA GLY A 167 -20.67 -7.87 -22.21
C GLY A 167 -19.38 -8.65 -22.02
N ILE A 168 -19.40 -9.56 -21.06
CA ILE A 168 -18.24 -10.34 -20.63
C ILE A 168 -17.85 -11.32 -21.75
N GLN A 169 -16.61 -11.25 -22.22
CA GLN A 169 -16.12 -12.09 -23.31
C GLN A 169 -15.55 -13.41 -22.80
N ASP A 170 -14.87 -13.37 -21.66
CA ASP A 170 -14.31 -14.51 -20.97
C ASP A 170 -14.25 -14.23 -19.46
N PHE A 171 -14.03 -15.27 -18.67
CA PHE A 171 -13.90 -15.13 -17.21
C PHE A 171 -12.72 -14.24 -16.79
N GLU A 172 -11.63 -14.20 -17.57
CA GLU A 172 -10.43 -13.42 -17.23
C GLU A 172 -10.63 -11.91 -17.42
N SER A 173 -11.59 -11.51 -18.26
CA SER A 173 -12.02 -10.12 -18.43
C SER A 173 -12.83 -9.58 -17.26
N ILE A 174 -13.24 -10.45 -16.33
CA ILE A 174 -13.99 -10.05 -15.14
C ILE A 174 -13.06 -9.33 -14.16
N GLY A 175 -13.44 -8.09 -13.83
CA GLY A 175 -12.72 -7.26 -12.89
C GLY A 175 -12.86 -7.73 -11.44
N TYR A 176 -11.98 -7.19 -10.59
CA TYR A 176 -12.04 -7.37 -9.14
C TYR A 176 -13.43 -6.95 -8.57
N PRO A 177 -14.03 -7.73 -7.65
CA PRO A 177 -15.35 -7.46 -7.09
C PRO A 177 -15.31 -6.35 -6.03
N SER A 178 -15.05 -5.14 -6.50
CA SER A 178 -14.90 -3.91 -5.71
C SER A 178 -16.22 -3.49 -5.03
N LYS A 179 -16.14 -2.72 -3.93
CA LYS A 179 -17.31 -2.13 -3.27
C LYS A 179 -18.16 -1.30 -4.22
N ARG A 180 -17.50 -0.49 -5.04
CA ARG A 180 -18.17 0.31 -6.06
C ARG A 180 -18.86 -0.58 -7.09
N ALA A 181 -18.19 -1.61 -7.58
CA ALA A 181 -18.78 -2.58 -8.49
C ALA A 181 -20.00 -3.27 -7.87
N TYR A 182 -19.96 -3.61 -6.57
CA TYR A 182 -21.08 -4.18 -5.83
C TYR A 182 -22.26 -3.21 -5.67
N ALA A 183 -21.98 -1.94 -5.38
CA ALA A 183 -23.01 -0.91 -5.26
C ALA A 183 -23.76 -0.69 -6.59
N GLU A 184 -23.02 -0.69 -7.70
CA GLU A 184 -23.55 -0.51 -9.07
C GLU A 184 -24.24 -1.78 -9.61
N ALA A 185 -23.87 -2.97 -9.11
CA ALA A 185 -24.44 -4.25 -9.53
C ALA A 185 -25.94 -4.37 -9.23
N LYS A 186 -26.64 -5.15 -10.06
CA LYS A 186 -28.09 -5.43 -9.96
C LYS A 186 -28.38 -6.90 -10.23
N GLY A 187 -29.55 -7.35 -9.79
CA GLY A 187 -30.03 -8.72 -10.04
C GLY A 187 -29.04 -9.78 -9.56
N GLN A 188 -28.88 -10.85 -10.35
CA GLN A 188 -28.04 -11.99 -9.99
C GLN A 188 -26.57 -11.61 -9.77
N LYS A 189 -26.05 -10.65 -10.54
CA LYS A 189 -24.68 -10.14 -10.38
C LYS A 189 -24.42 -9.62 -8.96
N LYS A 190 -25.38 -8.89 -8.39
CA LYS A 190 -25.28 -8.39 -7.01
C LYS A 190 -25.36 -9.52 -5.99
N VAL A 191 -26.22 -10.52 -6.24
CA VAL A 191 -26.34 -11.70 -5.36
C VAL A 191 -25.03 -12.48 -5.33
N ASP A 192 -24.46 -12.79 -6.49
CA ASP A 192 -23.21 -13.54 -6.63
C ASP A 192 -22.04 -12.80 -5.97
N MET A 193 -21.92 -11.49 -6.22
CA MET A 193 -20.91 -10.68 -5.53
C MET A 193 -21.13 -10.69 -4.02
N GLY A 194 -22.38 -10.58 -3.54
CA GLY A 194 -22.68 -10.62 -2.11
C GLY A 194 -22.36 -11.96 -1.45
N GLU A 195 -22.56 -13.08 -2.16
CA GLU A 195 -22.16 -14.42 -1.71
C GLU A 195 -20.64 -14.54 -1.63
N PHE A 196 -19.93 -14.13 -2.67
CA PHE A 196 -18.47 -14.14 -2.68
C PHE A 196 -17.89 -13.22 -1.62
N ILE A 197 -18.40 -11.99 -1.47
CA ILE A 197 -17.95 -11.05 -0.43
C ILE A 197 -18.08 -11.68 0.96
N LYS A 198 -19.21 -12.34 1.26
CA LYS A 198 -19.39 -13.03 2.55
C LYS A 198 -18.40 -14.17 2.74
N GLN A 199 -18.16 -14.97 1.70
CA GLN A 199 -17.15 -16.03 1.73
C GLN A 199 -15.74 -15.46 1.92
N ALA A 200 -15.46 -14.34 1.26
CA ALA A 200 -14.19 -13.64 1.29
C ALA A 200 -13.93 -12.94 2.65
N GLU A 201 -14.95 -12.35 3.27
CA GLU A 201 -14.88 -11.78 4.62
C GLU A 201 -14.56 -12.86 5.66
N LEU A 202 -15.12 -14.07 5.49
CA LEU A 202 -14.81 -15.22 6.34
C LEU A 202 -13.35 -15.70 6.18
N THR A 203 -12.73 -15.47 5.02
CA THR A 203 -11.30 -15.72 4.78
C THR A 203 -10.41 -14.50 5.09
N GLY A 204 -10.99 -13.39 5.57
CA GLY A 204 -10.26 -12.21 6.05
C GLY A 204 -10.00 -11.13 4.99
N TYR A 205 -10.76 -11.11 3.89
CA TYR A 205 -10.68 -10.04 2.90
C TYR A 205 -11.53 -8.83 3.28
N ASP A 206 -10.91 -7.65 3.19
CA ASP A 206 -11.58 -6.37 3.36
C ASP A 206 -11.68 -5.73 1.96
N LEU A 207 -12.87 -5.83 1.35
CA LEU A 207 -13.13 -5.34 -0.01
C LEU A 207 -13.46 -3.83 -0.03
N ASP A 208 -13.13 -3.13 1.06
CA ASP A 208 -13.30 -1.70 1.22
C ASP A 208 -12.44 -0.91 0.23
N ASP A 209 -13.06 -0.47 -0.86
CA ASP A 209 -12.64 0.74 -1.55
C ASP A 209 -13.09 1.94 -0.72
N GLU A 210 -12.16 2.68 -0.11
CA GLU A 210 -12.43 4.09 0.17
C GLU A 210 -11.39 4.92 -0.59
N GLU A 211 -11.90 5.75 -1.50
CA GLU A 211 -11.75 7.20 -1.41
C GLU A 211 -13.05 7.81 -1.97
N GLU A 212 -13.85 8.43 -1.07
CA GLU A 212 -14.44 9.76 -1.35
C GLU A 212 -13.33 10.81 -1.21
#